data_AF-X1TQ19-F1
#
_entry.id   AF-X1TQ19-F1
#
_cell.length_a   1.000
_cell.length_b   1.000
_cell.length_c   1.000
_cell.angle_alpha   90.00
_cell.angle_beta   90.00
_cell.angle_gamma   90.00
#
_symmetry.space_group_name_H-M   'P 1'
#
loop_
_entity.id
_entity.type
_entity.pdbx_description
1 polymer ?
#
loop_
_entity_poly.entity_id
_entity_poly.type
_entity_poly.pdbx_seq_one_letter_code
_entity_poly.pdbx_strand_id
1 'polypeptide(L)'
;MTLGKVNGKAIDDIAKINGVVVIGLGDALVGEVKDGKFFYAGSTTLLEGTMPTQTLNPANENVLAGYYAATTLSAVDAHLVAENIKKGVNIFGKVGTVDDFASAIAQGWLDGMGATVEDFQANPATGTFYLPEQLNDNDTGDCTYGDSINEYAEVD
;
A
#
# COMPACT_ATOMS: atom_id res chain seq x y z
N MET A 1 38.87 22.03 54.76
CA MET A 1 38.54 20.91 55.66
C MET A 1 38.83 19.64 54.89
N THR A 2 39.98 19.00 55.12
CA THR A 2 40.40 17.83 54.34
C THR A 2 39.55 16.64 54.79
N LEU A 3 38.65 16.16 53.93
CA LEU A 3 37.80 15.02 54.21
C LEU A 3 38.69 13.78 54.41
N GLY A 4 38.38 12.97 55.43
CA GLY A 4 39.21 11.84 55.86
C GLY A 4 39.43 10.79 54.78
N LYS A 5 40.53 10.04 54.89
CA LYS A 5 40.84 8.92 54.01
C LYS A 5 40.06 7.68 54.45
N VAL A 6 39.53 6.90 53.52
CA VAL A 6 39.01 5.54 53.79
C VAL A 6 39.97 4.54 53.15
N ASN A 7 40.52 3.62 53.96
CA ASN A 7 41.50 2.62 53.51
C ASN A 7 42.71 3.21 52.75
N GLY A 8 43.20 4.36 53.20
CA GLY A 8 44.40 4.99 52.64
C GLY A 8 44.22 5.69 51.30
N LYS A 9 43.04 5.62 50.68
CA LYS A 9 42.71 6.40 49.47
C LYS A 9 42.05 7.71 49.86
N ALA A 10 42.40 8.80 49.17
CA ALA A 10 41.64 10.04 49.31
C ALA A 10 40.20 9.75 48.86
N ILE A 11 39.21 10.40 49.46
CA ILE A 11 37.81 10.31 48.98
C ILE A 11 37.73 10.71 47.50
N ASP A 12 38.58 11.65 47.06
CA ASP A 12 38.73 12.07 45.66
C ASP A 12 39.25 10.96 44.74
N ASP A 13 39.88 9.91 45.29
CA ASP A 13 40.32 8.73 44.54
C ASP A 13 39.23 7.66 44.39
N ILE A 14 38.12 7.74 45.14
CA ILE A 14 36.97 6.83 44.98
C ILE A 14 36.38 6.97 43.57
N ALA A 15 36.32 8.20 43.05
CA ALA A 15 35.88 8.48 41.68
C ALA A 15 36.78 7.88 40.58
N LYS A 16 37.99 7.42 40.93
CA LYS A 16 38.97 6.81 40.00
C LYS A 16 39.07 5.29 40.14
N ILE A 17 38.29 4.66 41.02
CA ILE A 17 38.22 3.20 41.12
C ILE A 17 37.45 2.70 39.90
N ASN A 18 38.13 2.03 38.98
CA ASN A 18 37.52 1.26 37.89
C ASN A 18 36.44 0.33 38.48
N GLY A 19 35.16 0.73 38.40
CA GLY A 19 34.05 0.11 39.14
C GLY A 19 33.03 1.11 39.71
N VAL A 20 33.36 2.41 39.80
CA VAL A 20 32.33 3.46 39.87
C VAL A 20 31.66 3.50 38.50
N VAL A 21 30.44 2.98 38.45
CA VAL A 21 29.63 2.83 37.24
C VAL A 21 29.60 4.16 36.49
N VAL A 22 30.12 4.17 35.26
CA VAL A 22 29.93 5.25 34.29
C VAL A 22 28.46 5.27 33.91
N ILE A 23 27.66 5.95 34.71
CA ILE A 23 26.22 6.17 34.54
C ILE A 23 25.97 7.30 33.55
N GLY A 24 26.23 7.06 32.27
CA GLY A 24 25.95 8.10 31.28
C GLY A 24 26.40 7.73 29.90
N LEU A 25 25.79 6.69 29.32
CA LEU A 25 25.96 6.40 27.89
C LEU A 25 24.64 6.53 27.11
N GLY A 26 23.51 6.76 27.77
CA GLY A 26 22.22 6.99 27.12
C GLY A 26 21.75 8.43 27.27
N ASP A 27 21.20 8.99 26.20
CA ASP A 27 20.58 10.31 26.08
C ASP A 27 19.05 10.25 25.94
N ALA A 28 18.47 9.04 26.04
CA ALA A 28 17.04 8.83 25.95
C ALA A 28 16.26 9.70 26.95
N LEU A 29 15.15 10.27 26.49
CA LEU A 29 14.21 11.02 27.30
C LEU A 29 13.09 10.11 27.82
N VAL A 30 12.39 10.54 28.89
CA VAL A 30 11.25 9.77 29.43
C VAL A 30 10.17 9.54 28.36
N GLY A 31 9.96 10.49 27.44
CA GLY A 31 9.02 10.35 26.32
C GLY A 31 9.46 9.40 25.21
N GLU A 32 10.71 8.92 25.22
CA GLU A 32 11.28 8.01 24.21
C GLU A 32 11.30 6.55 24.70
N VAL A 33 11.05 6.34 26.00
CA VAL A 33 11.00 5.02 26.61
C VAL A 33 9.55 4.64 26.89
N LYS A 34 9.19 3.39 26.59
CA LYS A 34 7.84 2.86 26.75
C LYS A 34 7.33 3.03 28.20
N ASP A 35 6.08 3.44 28.33
CA ASP A 35 5.39 3.55 29.61
C ASP A 35 5.51 2.27 30.46
N GLY A 36 5.80 2.43 31.76
CA GLY A 36 6.07 1.32 32.68
C GLY A 36 7.44 0.65 32.52
N LYS A 37 8.34 1.18 31.68
CA LYS A 37 9.73 0.70 31.54
C LYS A 37 10.69 1.65 32.21
N PHE A 38 11.69 1.09 32.88
CA PHE A 38 12.69 1.86 33.62
C PHE A 38 14.04 1.90 32.90
N PHE A 39 14.74 3.02 32.99
CA PHE A 39 16.03 3.24 32.32
C PHE A 39 16.90 4.24 33.08
N TYR A 40 18.19 4.27 32.73
CA TYR A 40 19.15 5.29 33.15
C TYR A 40 19.61 6.06 31.92
N ALA A 41 19.50 7.40 31.94
CA ALA A 41 20.03 8.27 30.90
C ALA A 41 20.70 9.49 31.53
N GLY A 42 22.01 9.63 31.31
CA GLY A 42 22.84 10.72 31.85
C GLY A 42 22.74 10.99 33.36
N SER A 43 22.13 10.10 34.15
CA SER A 43 21.77 10.33 35.55
C SER A 43 21.93 9.06 36.41
N THR A 44 22.19 9.24 37.70
CA THR A 44 22.18 8.19 38.73
C THR A 44 20.77 7.68 39.05
N THR A 45 19.75 8.45 38.68
CA THR A 45 18.37 8.23 39.08
C THR A 45 17.70 7.31 38.06
N LEU A 46 17.01 6.30 38.58
CA LEU A 46 16.16 5.45 37.75
C LEU A 46 14.98 6.29 37.24
N LEU A 47 14.86 6.41 35.93
CA LEU A 47 13.76 7.09 35.27
C LEU A 47 12.75 6.07 34.76
N GLU A 48 11.48 6.46 34.71
CA GLU A 48 10.41 5.68 34.09
C GLU A 48 10.03 6.34 32.76
N GLY A 49 9.85 5.51 31.74
CA GLY A 49 9.36 5.93 30.44
C GLY A 49 7.89 6.35 30.50
N THR A 50 7.49 7.22 29.59
CA THR A 50 6.14 7.78 29.48
C THR A 50 5.59 7.65 28.06
N MET A 51 6.28 6.97 27.14
CA MET A 51 5.79 6.79 25.76
C MET A 51 4.54 5.91 25.78
N PRO A 52 3.38 6.41 25.33
CA PRO A 52 2.15 5.66 25.41
C PRO A 52 2.14 4.51 24.41
N THR A 53 1.38 3.46 24.73
CA THR A 53 1.01 2.43 23.75
C THR A 53 -0.21 2.91 22.98
N GLN A 54 -0.07 2.99 21.66
CA GLN A 54 -1.10 3.45 20.74
C GLN A 54 -1.71 2.28 19.97
N THR A 55 -2.94 2.47 19.52
CA THR A 55 -3.63 1.56 18.59
C THR A 55 -4.03 2.36 17.36
N LEU A 56 -3.77 1.81 16.17
CA LEU A 56 -4.20 2.42 14.92
C LEU A 56 -5.73 2.40 14.84
N ASN A 57 -6.33 3.52 14.43
CA ASN A 57 -7.77 3.66 14.28
C ASN A 57 -8.08 3.90 12.79
N PRO A 58 -8.79 2.99 12.10
CA PRO A 58 -9.14 3.19 10.69
C PRO A 58 -10.08 4.37 10.44
N ALA A 59 -10.77 4.87 11.46
CA ALA A 59 -11.67 6.02 11.34
C ALA A 59 -10.95 7.37 11.57
N ASN A 60 -9.64 7.39 11.78
CA ASN A 60 -8.90 8.61 12.06
C ASN A 60 -7.58 8.64 11.29
N GLU A 61 -7.39 9.70 10.50
CA GLU A 61 -6.16 9.92 9.72
C GLU A 61 -4.98 10.38 10.61
N ASN A 62 -5.25 10.91 11.80
CA ASN A 62 -4.21 11.36 12.71
C ASN A 62 -3.59 10.19 13.49
N VAL A 63 -2.36 9.85 13.14
CA VAL A 63 -1.52 8.90 13.89
C VAL A 63 -0.77 9.66 14.99
N LEU A 64 -1.13 9.42 16.25
CA LEU A 64 -0.47 10.02 17.39
C LEU A 64 0.92 9.39 17.62
N ALA A 65 1.85 10.15 18.20
CA ALA A 65 3.15 9.61 18.58
C ALA A 65 3.02 8.55 19.68
N GLY A 66 3.80 7.47 19.59
CA GLY A 66 3.84 6.42 20.60
C GLY A 66 4.29 5.07 20.05
N TYR A 67 4.22 4.05 20.90
CA TYR A 67 4.55 2.67 20.54
C TYR A 67 3.34 1.95 19.95
N TYR A 68 3.52 1.34 18.76
CA TYR A 68 2.51 0.49 18.12
C TYR A 68 2.96 -0.96 18.17
N ALA A 69 2.14 -1.83 18.75
CA ALA A 69 2.41 -3.27 18.72
C ALA A 69 2.31 -3.81 17.29
N ALA A 70 2.95 -4.97 17.05
CA ALA A 70 2.83 -5.67 15.78
C ALA A 70 1.35 -5.86 15.42
N THR A 71 0.98 -5.44 14.21
CA THR A 71 -0.39 -5.47 13.71
C THR A 71 -0.40 -5.85 12.24
N THR A 72 -1.58 -6.17 11.71
CA THR A 72 -1.80 -6.47 10.29
C THR A 72 -2.55 -5.30 9.66
N LEU A 73 -2.01 -4.71 8.59
CA LEU A 73 -2.61 -3.52 7.98
C LEU A 73 -4.03 -3.76 7.46
N SER A 74 -4.35 -4.95 6.95
CA SER A 74 -5.71 -5.32 6.52
C SER A 74 -6.69 -5.55 7.68
N ALA A 75 -6.19 -5.69 8.92
CA ALA A 75 -7.03 -5.70 10.12
C ALA A 75 -7.31 -4.27 10.61
N VAL A 76 -6.45 -3.32 10.25
CA VAL A 76 -6.68 -1.90 10.49
C VAL A 76 -7.65 -1.40 9.42
N ASP A 77 -7.32 -1.50 8.14
CA ASP A 77 -8.17 -1.08 7.03
C ASP A 77 -8.73 -2.28 6.26
N ALA A 78 -10.04 -2.52 6.41
CA ALA A 78 -10.75 -3.60 5.73
C ALA A 78 -10.81 -3.41 4.20
N HIS A 79 -10.59 -2.20 3.69
CA HIS A 79 -10.56 -1.93 2.25
C HIS A 79 -9.22 -2.26 1.60
N LEU A 80 -8.18 -2.60 2.39
CA LEU A 80 -6.89 -3.07 1.88
C LEU A 80 -6.99 -4.53 1.40
N VAL A 81 -7.80 -4.74 0.37
CA VAL A 81 -8.05 -6.00 -0.33
C VAL A 81 -7.91 -5.79 -1.83
N ALA A 82 -7.56 -6.84 -2.56
CA ALA A 82 -7.25 -6.75 -3.99
C ALA A 82 -8.44 -6.24 -4.82
N GLU A 83 -9.64 -6.61 -4.39
CA GLU A 83 -10.94 -6.28 -5.00
C GLU A 83 -11.30 -4.79 -4.88
N ASN A 84 -10.57 -4.01 -4.09
CA ASN A 84 -10.75 -2.56 -4.00
C ASN A 84 -9.60 -1.76 -4.65
N ILE A 85 -8.59 -2.45 -5.16
CA ILE A 85 -7.38 -1.83 -5.73
C ILE A 85 -7.41 -1.99 -7.24
N LYS A 86 -7.06 -0.91 -7.95
CA LYS A 86 -6.96 -0.92 -9.42
C LYS A 86 -6.04 -2.04 -9.92
N LYS A 87 -6.45 -2.73 -10.97
CA LYS A 87 -5.73 -3.87 -11.55
C LYS A 87 -4.28 -3.53 -11.86
N GLY A 88 -3.38 -4.41 -11.41
CA GLY A 88 -1.93 -4.25 -11.59
C GLY A 88 -1.26 -3.25 -10.63
N VAL A 89 -2.01 -2.47 -9.86
CA VAL A 89 -1.45 -1.61 -8.80
C VAL A 89 -1.14 -2.46 -7.58
N ASN A 90 0.06 -2.29 -7.01
CA ASN A 90 0.46 -2.97 -5.78
C ASN A 90 0.47 -1.99 -4.61
N ILE A 91 -0.33 -2.27 -3.58
CA ILE A 91 -0.35 -1.50 -2.31
C ILE A 91 -0.06 -2.49 -1.17
N PHE A 92 1.04 -2.27 -0.45
CA PHE A 92 1.48 -3.12 0.67
C PHE A 92 1.55 -4.63 0.33
N GLY A 93 1.88 -4.99 -0.91
CA GLY A 93 1.97 -6.38 -1.35
C GLY A 93 0.63 -6.98 -1.85
N LYS A 94 -0.46 -6.23 -1.81
CA LYS A 94 -1.75 -6.60 -2.42
C LYS A 94 -1.79 -6.05 -3.85
N VAL A 95 -1.77 -6.95 -4.83
CA VAL A 95 -1.95 -6.59 -6.25
C VAL A 95 -3.44 -6.47 -6.53
N GLY A 96 -3.87 -5.33 -7.06
CA GLY A 96 -5.27 -5.06 -7.35
C GLY A 96 -5.84 -5.88 -8.50
N THR A 97 -7.16 -6.05 -8.47
CA THR A 97 -7.94 -6.81 -9.46
C THR A 97 -9.09 -6.01 -10.06
N VAL A 98 -9.32 -4.77 -9.63
CA VAL A 98 -10.39 -3.93 -10.17
C VAL A 98 -10.02 -3.42 -11.55
N ASP A 99 -10.67 -3.93 -12.58
CA ASP A 99 -10.57 -3.40 -13.93
C ASP A 99 -11.00 -1.92 -13.95
N ASP A 100 -10.37 -1.11 -14.82
CA ASP A 100 -10.86 0.24 -15.00
C ASP A 100 -12.24 0.23 -15.69
N PHE A 101 -13.04 1.26 -15.43
CA PHE A 101 -14.39 1.36 -15.98
C PHE A 101 -14.42 1.19 -17.50
N ALA A 102 -13.37 1.62 -18.22
CA ALA A 102 -13.23 1.48 -19.66
C ALA A 102 -13.02 0.01 -20.12
N SER A 103 -12.21 -0.75 -19.40
CA SER A 103 -12.02 -2.18 -19.67
C SER A 103 -13.24 -3.00 -19.25
N ALA A 104 -13.90 -2.62 -18.15
CA ALA A 104 -15.10 -3.29 -17.67
C ALA A 104 -16.31 -3.08 -18.59
N ILE A 105 -16.51 -1.89 -19.16
CA ILE A 105 -17.52 -1.69 -20.21
C ILE A 105 -17.13 -2.41 -21.49
N ALA A 106 -15.86 -2.41 -21.91
CA ALA A 106 -15.46 -3.17 -23.09
C ALA A 106 -15.77 -4.67 -22.91
N GLN A 107 -15.39 -5.27 -21.79
CA GLN A 107 -15.66 -6.68 -21.48
C GLN A 107 -17.14 -6.99 -21.26
N GLY A 108 -17.88 -6.16 -20.50
CA GLY A 108 -19.30 -6.37 -20.27
C GLY A 108 -20.16 -6.20 -21.53
N TRP A 109 -19.74 -5.31 -22.45
CA TRP A 109 -20.37 -5.17 -23.76
C TRP A 109 -20.01 -6.34 -24.69
N LEU A 110 -18.79 -6.86 -24.62
CA LEU A 110 -18.37 -8.07 -25.36
C LEU A 110 -19.09 -9.33 -24.86
N ASP A 111 -19.11 -9.56 -23.55
CA ASP A 111 -19.69 -10.76 -22.92
C ASP A 111 -21.23 -10.77 -22.99
N GLY A 112 -21.87 -9.60 -22.86
CA GLY A 112 -23.33 -9.47 -22.92
C GLY A 112 -23.92 -9.61 -24.32
N MET A 113 -23.10 -9.42 -25.36
CA MET A 113 -23.52 -9.53 -26.77
C MET A 113 -22.98 -10.81 -27.45
N GLY A 114 -22.15 -11.60 -26.77
CA GLY A 114 -21.44 -12.73 -27.37
C GLY A 114 -20.47 -12.31 -28.48
N ALA A 115 -20.09 -11.03 -28.50
CA ALA A 115 -19.21 -10.45 -29.51
C ALA A 115 -17.75 -10.65 -29.07
N THR A 116 -16.96 -11.23 -29.96
CA THR A 116 -15.51 -11.30 -29.84
C THR A 116 -14.87 -10.02 -30.40
N VAL A 117 -13.63 -9.72 -30.03
CA VAL A 117 -12.88 -8.59 -30.62
C VAL A 117 -12.78 -8.71 -32.16
N GLU A 118 -12.95 -9.93 -32.68
CA GLU A 118 -12.99 -10.27 -34.11
C GLU A 118 -14.29 -9.83 -34.80
N ASP A 119 -15.38 -9.60 -34.07
CA ASP A 119 -16.66 -9.13 -34.61
C ASP A 119 -16.68 -7.60 -34.82
N PHE A 120 -15.72 -6.87 -34.26
CA PHE A 120 -15.46 -5.45 -34.54
C PHE A 120 -14.40 -5.32 -35.63
N GLN A 121 -14.63 -5.92 -36.81
CA GLN A 121 -13.73 -5.76 -37.95
C GLN A 121 -13.69 -4.27 -38.35
N ALA A 122 -12.64 -3.57 -37.93
CA ALA A 122 -12.31 -2.27 -38.50
C ALA A 122 -12.05 -2.46 -39.99
N ASN A 123 -12.55 -1.55 -40.84
CA ASN A 123 -12.20 -1.58 -42.26
C ASN A 123 -10.67 -1.52 -42.39
N PRO A 124 -10.00 -2.57 -42.91
CA PRO A 124 -8.54 -2.59 -42.98
C PRO A 124 -7.98 -1.52 -43.94
N ALA A 125 -8.82 -0.93 -44.82
CA ALA A 125 -8.41 0.13 -45.74
C ALA A 125 -8.49 1.55 -45.16
N THR A 126 -9.39 1.81 -44.21
CA THR A 126 -9.66 3.18 -43.71
C THR A 126 -9.50 3.35 -42.20
N GLY A 127 -9.42 2.26 -41.42
CA GLY A 127 -9.28 2.30 -39.96
C GLY A 127 -10.50 2.87 -39.22
N THR A 128 -11.62 3.08 -39.91
CA THR A 128 -12.86 3.58 -39.32
C THR A 128 -13.68 2.44 -38.72
N PHE A 129 -14.24 2.69 -37.54
CA PHE A 129 -15.14 1.79 -36.83
C PHE A 129 -16.55 1.92 -37.42
N TYR A 130 -17.10 0.84 -37.97
CA TYR A 130 -18.48 0.85 -38.45
C TYR A 130 -19.46 0.68 -37.28
N LEU A 131 -20.54 1.46 -37.27
CA LEU A 131 -21.65 1.26 -36.35
C LEU A 131 -22.42 -0.02 -36.72
N PRO A 132 -23.10 -0.71 -35.79
CA PRO A 132 -23.83 -1.95 -36.08
C PRO A 132 -24.86 -1.84 -37.20
N GLU A 133 -25.47 -0.67 -37.38
CA GLU A 133 -26.41 -0.39 -38.48
C GLU A 133 -25.75 -0.38 -39.86
N GLN A 134 -24.44 -0.12 -39.93
CA GLN A 134 -23.62 -0.13 -41.15
C GLN A 134 -23.03 -1.52 -41.45
N LEU A 135 -23.17 -2.46 -40.49
CA LEU A 135 -22.81 -3.87 -40.65
C LEU A 135 -24.03 -4.73 -41.01
N ASN A 136 -25.22 -4.14 -41.05
CA ASN A 136 -26.43 -4.80 -41.51
C ASN A 136 -26.49 -4.77 -43.04
N ASP A 137 -25.69 -5.63 -43.68
CA ASP A 137 -26.00 -6.08 -45.03
C ASP A 137 -27.22 -7.00 -44.96
N ASN A 138 -28.40 -6.39 -44.86
CA ASN A 138 -29.66 -7.08 -45.06
C ASN A 138 -29.97 -7.26 -46.55
N ASP A 139 -28.97 -7.28 -47.44
CA ASP A 139 -29.14 -7.82 -48.77
C ASP A 139 -29.20 -9.35 -48.72
N THR A 140 -30.30 -9.83 -48.14
CA THR A 140 -30.82 -11.17 -48.41
C THR A 140 -31.49 -11.23 -49.79
N GLY A 141 -31.38 -10.17 -50.60
CA GLY A 141 -31.81 -10.08 -51.98
C GLY A 141 -30.81 -10.73 -52.92
N ASP A 142 -30.90 -12.05 -53.03
CA ASP A 142 -30.29 -12.85 -54.11
C ASP A 142 -28.77 -13.07 -54.01
N CYS A 143 -28.32 -13.68 -52.90
CA CYS A 143 -27.09 -14.46 -52.94
C CYS A 143 -27.32 -15.72 -53.80
N THR A 144 -27.26 -15.56 -55.13
CA THR A 144 -27.13 -16.72 -56.01
C THR A 144 -25.83 -17.45 -55.68
N TYR A 145 -25.95 -18.76 -55.51
CA TYR A 145 -24.88 -19.67 -55.15
C TYR A 145 -23.76 -19.62 -56.21
N GLY A 146 -22.77 -18.72 -56.02
CA GLY A 146 -21.73 -18.50 -57.02
C GLY A 146 -20.77 -17.35 -56.75
N ASP A 147 -21.18 -16.31 -56.03
CA ASP A 147 -20.32 -15.14 -55.84
C ASP A 147 -19.30 -15.36 -54.73
N SER A 148 -18.03 -15.20 -55.12
CA SER A 148 -16.88 -15.51 -54.29
C SER A 148 -16.76 -14.56 -53.11
N ILE A 149 -16.34 -15.11 -51.98
CA ILE A 149 -16.14 -14.54 -50.63
C ILE A 149 -15.26 -13.27 -50.51
N ASN A 150 -14.97 -12.52 -51.57
CA ASN A 150 -14.07 -11.35 -51.56
C ASN A 150 -14.56 -10.16 -52.40
N GLU A 151 -15.81 -10.12 -52.85
CA GLU A 151 -16.35 -8.95 -53.55
C GLU A 151 -16.96 -7.98 -52.55
N TYR A 152 -16.19 -6.94 -52.20
CA TYR A 152 -16.66 -5.86 -51.35
C TYR A 152 -17.72 -5.05 -52.11
N ALA A 153 -18.96 -5.05 -51.60
CA ALA A 153 -20.07 -4.30 -52.17
C ALA A 153 -19.73 -2.80 -52.31
N GLU A 154 -19.92 -2.25 -53.52
CA GLU A 154 -19.82 -0.81 -53.75
C GLU A 154 -21.03 -0.11 -53.10
N VAL A 155 -20.74 1.00 -52.41
CA VAL A 155 -21.75 1.85 -51.76
C VAL A 155 -22.24 2.88 -52.78
N ASP A 156 -23.49 2.78 -53.22
CA ASP A 156 -24.19 3.85 -53.96
C ASP A 156 -24.57 5.04 -53.04
#